data_AF-A0A950MQ36-F1
#
_entry.id   AF-A0A950MQ36-F1
#
_cell.length_a   1.000
_cell.length_b   1.000
_cell.length_c   1.000
_cell.angle_alpha   90.00
_cell.angle_beta   90.00
_cell.angle_gamma   90.00
#
_symmetry.space_group_name_H-M   'P 1'
#
loop_
_entity.id
_entity.type
_entity.pdbx_description
1 polymer ?
#
loop_
_entity_poly.entity_id
_entity_poly.type
_entity_poly.pdbx_seq_one_letter_code
_entity_poly.pdbx_strand_id
1 'polypeptide(L)' 'MPRIRIVCISDTHGQHAKLSVPDGDVLIHAGDFMAFGDRPKEIVDFNQWVGKQPHRHKVVIAGNHDLMFELSGERIPAY' A
#
# COMPACT_ATOMS: atom_id res chain seq x y z
N MET A 1 9.14 -22.54 18.95
CA MET A 1 8.24 -21.37 18.97
C MET A 1 7.76 -21.13 17.55
N PRO A 2 6.48 -20.80 17.30
CA PRO A 2 6.07 -20.39 15.96
C PRO A 2 6.83 -19.12 15.55
N ARG A 3 7.32 -19.08 14.32
CA ARG A 3 8.07 -17.94 13.77
C ARG A 3 7.13 -17.12 12.91
N ILE A 4 7.09 -15.81 13.17
CA ILE A 4 6.36 -14.84 12.33
C ILE A 4 7.24 -14.51 11.13
N ARG A 5 6.64 -14.49 9.94
CA ARG A 5 7.26 -13.98 8.71
C ARG A 5 6.64 -12.64 8.33
N ILE A 6 7.49 -11.63 8.25
CA ILE A 6 7.15 -10.29 7.78
C ILE A 6 7.68 -10.16 6.36
N VAL A 7 6.83 -9.70 5.45
CA VAL A 7 7.17 -9.38 4.06
C VAL A 7 7.15 -7.87 3.91
N CYS A 8 8.28 -7.29 3.50
CA CYS A 8 8.43 -5.85 3.34
C CYS A 8 8.61 -5.51 1.86
N ILE A 9 7.83 -4.55 1.38
CA ILE A 9 7.93 -3.94 0.05
C ILE A 9 7.77 -2.41 0.19
N SER A 10 8.09 -1.67 -0.87
CA SER A 10 7.97 -0.22 -0.93
C SER A 10 8.00 0.24 -2.40
N ASP A 11 7.73 1.52 -2.65
CA ASP A 11 8.05 2.22 -3.91
C ASP A 11 7.46 1.53 -5.14
N THR A 12 6.22 1.04 -5.02
CA THR A 12 5.59 0.33 -6.14
C THR A 12 5.17 1.27 -7.26
N HIS A 13 4.98 2.56 -7.00
CA HIS A 13 4.66 3.59 -8.00
C HIS A 13 3.59 3.16 -9.01
N GLY A 14 2.47 2.62 -8.52
CA GLY A 14 1.36 2.11 -9.35
C GLY A 14 1.65 0.83 -10.12
N GLN A 15 2.79 0.16 -9.88
CA GLN A 15 3.20 -1.08 -10.55
C GLN A 15 3.06 -2.32 -9.67
N HIS A 16 2.32 -2.22 -8.56
CA HIS A 16 2.13 -3.29 -7.58
C HIS A 16 1.57 -4.60 -8.19
N ALA A 17 0.77 -4.51 -9.27
CA ALA A 17 0.28 -5.68 -10.00
C ALA A 17 1.38 -6.52 -10.69
N LYS A 18 2.59 -5.98 -10.86
CA LYS A 18 3.75 -6.69 -11.43
C LYS A 18 4.54 -7.48 -10.38
N LEU A 19 4.24 -7.30 -9.10
CA LEU A 19 4.96 -7.97 -8.03
C LEU A 19 4.41 -9.37 -7.77
N SER A 20 5.34 -10.31 -7.59
CA SER A 20 5.05 -11.58 -6.92
C SER A 20 5.45 -11.43 -5.45
N VAL A 21 4.45 -11.24 -4.58
CA VAL A 21 4.68 -11.08 -3.14
C VAL A 21 4.70 -12.46 -2.49
N PRO A 22 5.77 -12.87 -1.80
CA PRO A 22 5.84 -14.17 -1.16
C PRO A 22 4.84 -14.28 0.01
N ASP A 23 4.46 -15.50 0.37
CA ASP A 23 3.59 -15.73 1.53
C ASP A 23 4.25 -15.35 2.86
N GLY A 24 3.49 -14.69 3.73
CA GLY A 24 3.87 -14.35 5.10
C GLY A 24 2.66 -14.01 5.98
N ASP A 25 2.92 -13.72 7.25
CA ASP A 25 1.88 -13.39 8.22
C ASP A 25 1.48 -11.91 8.15
N VAL A 26 2.47 -11.05 7.91
CA VAL A 26 2.33 -9.59 7.85
C VAL A 26 2.97 -9.06 6.58
N LEU A 27 2.22 -8.29 5.79
CA LEU A 27 2.75 -7.48 4.69
C LEU A 27 2.92 -6.04 5.17
N ILE A 28 4.07 -5.45 4.88
CA ILE A 28 4.36 -4.03 5.09
C ILE A 28 4.65 -3.39 3.74
N HIS A 29 3.90 -2.34 3.38
CA HIS A 29 4.23 -1.43 2.29
C HIS A 29 4.73 -0.10 2.86
N ALA A 30 6.01 0.22 2.64
CA ALA A 30 6.70 1.32 3.31
C ALA A 30 6.61 2.67 2.57
N GLY A 31 5.50 2.95 1.91
CA GLY A 31 5.27 4.20 1.15
C GLY A 31 5.45 4.10 -0.35
N ASP A 32 5.09 5.17 -1.05
CA ASP A 32 5.25 5.40 -2.49
C ASP A 32 4.54 4.35 -3.36
N PHE A 33 3.27 4.08 -3.04
CA PHE A 33 2.44 3.18 -3.84
C PHE A 33 1.74 3.86 -5.01
N MET A 34 1.57 5.19 -4.97
CA MET A 34 1.00 5.98 -6.05
C MET A 34 2.06 6.30 -7.11
N ALA A 35 1.65 6.32 -8.38
CA ALA A 35 2.49 6.69 -9.52
C ALA A 35 2.63 8.21 -9.66
N PHE A 36 1.53 8.96 -9.43
CA PHE A 36 1.51 10.42 -9.54
C PHE A 36 1.11 11.12 -8.25
N GLY A 37 0.41 10.41 -7.35
CA GLY A 37 0.14 10.89 -6.00
C GLY A 37 -1.12 11.72 -5.84
N ASP A 38 -1.80 12.11 -6.92
CA ASP A 38 -2.88 13.13 -6.92
C ASP A 38 -4.26 12.60 -7.36
N ARG A 39 -4.39 11.30 -7.64
CA ARG A 39 -5.65 10.71 -8.15
C ARG A 39 -6.23 9.67 -7.17
N PRO A 40 -7.50 9.83 -6.73
CA PRO A 40 -8.15 8.87 -5.83
C PRO A 40 -8.17 7.43 -6.37
N LYS A 41 -8.23 7.28 -7.70
CA LYS A 41 -8.21 5.97 -8.37
C LYS A 41 -6.96 5.15 -8.05
N GLU A 42 -5.80 5.79 -7.83
CA GLU A 42 -4.55 5.08 -7.50
C GLU A 42 -4.62 4.47 -6.10
N ILE A 43 -5.25 5.18 -5.16
CA ILE A 43 -5.53 4.67 -3.81
C ILE A 43 -6.48 3.47 -3.88
N VAL A 44 -7.56 3.58 -4.66
CA VAL A 44 -8.54 2.50 -4.82
C VAL A 44 -7.91 1.26 -5.45
N ASP A 45 -7.11 1.44 -6.51
CA ASP A 45 -6.41 0.37 -7.21
C ASP A 45 -5.41 -0.34 -6.29
N PHE A 46 -4.57 0.41 -5.58
CA PHE A 46 -3.65 -0.13 -4.59
C PHE A 46 -4.39 -0.86 -3.47
N ASN A 47 -5.47 -0.28 -2.93
CA ASN A 47 -6.26 -0.88 -1.86
C ASN A 47 -6.88 -2.22 -2.29
N GLN A 48 -7.39 -2.30 -3.53
CA GLN A 48 -7.90 -3.55 -4.09
C GLN A 48 -6.80 -4.59 -4.26
N TRP A 49 -5.60 -4.19 -4.67
CA TRP A 49 -4.47 -5.11 -4.82
C TRP A 49 -3.93 -5.60 -3.48
N VAL A 50 -3.71 -4.70 -2.52
CA VAL A 50 -3.16 -5.05 -1.20
C VAL A 50 -4.16 -5.90 -0.40
N GLY A 51 -5.46 -5.66 -0.58
CA GLY A 51 -6.53 -6.46 0.03
C GLY A 51 -6.54 -7.92 -0.44
N LYS A 52 -6.10 -8.20 -1.67
CA LYS A 52 -6.02 -9.56 -2.24
C LYS A 52 -4.80 -10.36 -1.78
N GLN A 53 -3.83 -9.73 -1.11
CA GLN A 53 -2.63 -10.42 -0.65
C GLN A 53 -2.97 -11.44 0.47
N PRO A 54 -2.31 -12.61 0.51
CA PRO A 54 -2.69 -13.71 1.42
C PRO A 54 -2.38 -13.42 2.90
N HIS A 55 -1.56 -12.41 3.17
CA HIS A 55 -1.14 -11.99 4.51
C HIS A 55 -2.34 -11.65 5.39
N ARG A 56 -2.36 -12.15 6.63
CA ARG A 56 -3.44 -11.85 7.59
C ARG A 56 -3.48 -10.36 7.94
N HIS A 57 -2.32 -9.76 8.13
CA HIS A 57 -2.18 -8.34 8.44
C HIS A 57 -1.48 -7.60 7.30
N LYS A 58 -1.94 -6.37 7.02
CA LYS A 58 -1.32 -5.46 6.06
C LYS A 58 -1.11 -4.11 6.74
N VAL A 59 0.11 -3.62 6.76
CA VAL A 59 0.47 -2.29 7.26
C VAL A 59 0.93 -1.48 6.06
N VAL A 60 0.34 -0.31 5.89
CA VAL A 60 0.66 0.62 4.80
C VAL A 60 0.90 1.98 5.44
N ILE A 61 2.01 2.61 5.07
CA ILE A 61 2.26 4.03 5.32
C ILE A 61 2.31 4.76 3.99
N ALA A 62 1.97 6.04 3.99
CA ALA A 62 2.18 6.92 2.84
C ALA A 62 3.65 7.35 2.77
N GLY A 63 4.19 7.42 1.56
CA GLY A 63 5.49 8.03 1.26
C GLY A 63 5.32 9.42 0.64
N ASN A 64 6.42 10.04 0.20
CA ASN A 64 6.41 11.39 -0.34
C ASN A 64 5.81 11.49 -1.75
N HIS A 65 5.62 10.38 -2.46
CA HIS A 65 4.90 10.35 -3.75
C HIS A 65 3.40 10.10 -3.58
N ASP A 66 2.91 9.83 -2.37
CA ASP A 66 1.49 9.60 -2.07
C ASP A 66 0.79 10.93 -1.67
N LEU A 67 0.91 11.97 -2.51
CA LEU A 67 0.58 13.37 -2.21
C LEU A 67 -0.83 13.61 -1.62
N MET A 68 -1.82 12.81 -2.01
CA MET A 68 -3.17 12.85 -1.46
C MET A 68 -3.23 12.60 0.06
N PHE A 69 -2.19 12.04 0.67
CA PHE A 69 -2.06 11.84 2.11
C PHE A 69 -1.26 12.96 2.81
N GLU A 70 -0.53 13.79 2.04
CA GLU A 70 0.21 14.94 2.56
C GLU A 70 -0.70 16.18 2.67
N LEU A 71 -1.64 16.34 1.74
CA LEU A 71 -2.59 17.45 1.66
C LEU A 71 -3.69 17.37 2.73
N SER A 72 -3.28 17.33 4.00
CA SER A 72 -4.15 17.37 5.17
C SER A 72 -4.60 18.80 5.48
N GLY A 73 -5.44 19.34 4.59
CA GLY A 73 -6.33 20.48 4.90
C GLY A 73 -7.80 20.08 4.87
N GLU A 74 -8.18 19.19 3.95
CA GLU A 74 -9.56 18.73 3.79
C GLU A 74 -9.61 17.21 3.86
N ARG A 75 -10.35 16.72 4.85
CA ARG A 75 -10.65 15.31 5.08
C ARG A 75 -11.24 14.72 3.81
N ILE A 76 -10.52 13.80 3.16
CA ILE A 76 -11.06 13.03 2.03
C ILE A 76 -12.34 12.34 2.51
N PRO A 77 -13.51 12.58 1.88
CA PRO A 77 -14.75 11.91 2.26
C PRO A 77 -14.53 10.40 2.13
N ALA A 78 -14.83 9.68 3.21
CA ALA A 78 -14.87 8.22 3.16
C ALA A 78 -15.87 7.80 2.07
N TYR A 79 -15.38 7.16 1.02
CA TYR A 79 -16.19 6.47 0.02
C TYR A 79 -16.58 5.09 0.54
#